data_AF-A0A7V7ZK73-F1
#
_entry.id   AF-A0A7V7ZK73-F1
#
_cell.length_a   1.000
_cell.length_b   1.000
_cell.length_c   1.000
_cell.angle_alpha   90.00
_cell.angle_beta   90.00
_cell.angle_gamma   90.00
#
_symmetry.space_group_name_H-M   'P 1'
#
loop_
_entity.id
_entity.type
_entity.pdbx_description
1 polymer ?
#
loop_
_entity_poly.entity_id
_entity_poly.type
_entity_poly.pdbx_seq_one_letter_code
_entity_poly.pdbx_strand_id
1 'polypeptide(L)'
;MHRFDWRWVGVVALIIFITQIRYMPPVFAAVFLAAGGGYFIYVGWQQWRRGGGTGLAPTSSKKVTYWRGQRIELAPERRGPRAPSLRSAAPAVLFMLLGAALVLIALFSGVGALGVL
;
A
#
# COMPACT_ATOMS: atom_id res chain seq x y z
N MET A 1 3.63 26.23 -13.54
CA MET A 1 3.01 24.88 -13.41
C MET A 1 2.89 24.56 -11.92
N HIS A 2 1.70 24.74 -11.32
CA HIS A 2 1.47 24.34 -9.93
C HIS A 2 1.41 22.81 -9.85
N ARG A 3 2.30 22.22 -9.05
CA ARG A 3 2.25 20.79 -8.73
C ARG A 3 1.18 20.64 -7.66
N PHE A 4 -0.01 20.24 -8.07
CA PHE A 4 -1.09 19.92 -7.13
C PHE A 4 -0.65 18.72 -6.29
N ASP A 5 -0.39 18.97 -5.00
CA ASP A 5 0.07 17.93 -4.09
C ASP A 5 -1.14 17.15 -3.56
N TRP A 6 -1.32 15.96 -4.14
CA TRP A 6 -2.40 15.02 -3.81
C TRP A 6 -2.46 14.65 -2.32
N ARG A 7 -1.37 14.84 -1.58
CA ARG A 7 -1.34 14.63 -0.12
C ARG A 7 -2.38 15.48 0.61
N TRP A 8 -2.64 16.70 0.14
CA TRP A 8 -3.64 17.58 0.76
C TRP A 8 -5.07 17.06 0.57
N VAL A 9 -5.36 16.40 -0.56
CA VAL A 9 -6.68 15.76 -0.78
C VAL A 9 -6.92 14.68 0.27
N GLY A 10 -5.90 13.87 0.56
CA GLY A 10 -5.97 12.84 1.60
C GLY A 10 -6.20 13.43 2.99
N VAL A 11 -5.51 14.51 3.34
CA VAL A 11 -5.69 15.20 4.64
C VAL A 11 -7.11 15.76 4.77
N VAL A 12 -7.60 16.46 3.75
CA VAL A 12 -8.96 17.02 3.75
C VAL A 12 -10.01 15.91 3.86
N ALA A 13 -9.87 14.84 3.08
CA ALA A 13 -10.77 13.68 3.15
C ALA A 13 -10.77 13.04 4.54
N LEU A 14 -9.61 12.92 5.19
CA LEU A 14 -9.49 12.39 6.55
C LEU A 14 -10.18 13.28 7.59
N ILE A 15 -10.00 14.61 7.50
CA ILE A 15 -10.64 15.57 8.42
C ILE A 15 -12.17 15.51 8.27
N ILE A 16 -12.67 15.53 7.03
CA ILE A 16 -14.12 15.39 6.76
C ILE A 16 -14.63 14.08 7.34
N PHE A 17 -13.91 12.98 7.11
CA PHE A 17 -14.30 11.67 7.64
C PHE A 17 -14.39 11.68 9.17
N ILE A 18 -13.36 12.11 9.89
CA ILE A 18 -13.34 12.13 11.36
C ILE A 18 -14.44 13.02 11.93
N THR A 19 -14.66 14.19 11.33
CA THR A 19 -15.67 15.14 11.81
C THR A 19 -17.10 14.66 11.56
N GLN A 20 -17.33 13.89 10.50
CA GLN A 20 -18.66 13.45 10.09
C GLN A 20 -18.99 12.00 10.44
N ILE A 21 -18.04 11.22 10.98
CA ILE A 21 -18.18 9.77 11.18
C ILE A 21 -19.40 9.37 12.03
N ARG A 22 -19.79 10.23 12.98
CA ARG A 22 -20.95 9.98 13.87
C ARG A 22 -22.31 10.24 13.21
N TYR A 23 -22.33 11.03 12.14
CA TYR A 23 -23.54 11.42 11.41
C TYR A 23 -23.65 10.72 10.05
N MET A 24 -22.61 9.98 9.66
CA MET A 24 -22.54 9.33 8.36
C MET A 24 -23.36 8.03 8.36
N PRO A 25 -24.14 7.75 7.30
CA PRO A 25 -24.74 6.45 7.12
C PRO A 25 -23.66 5.36 7.16
N PRO A 26 -23.91 4.23 7.82
CA PRO A 26 -22.90 3.19 8.06
C PRO A 26 -22.33 2.59 6.76
N VAL A 27 -23.08 2.65 5.66
CA VAL A 27 -22.61 2.32 4.31
C VAL A 27 -21.41 3.17 3.88
N PHE A 28 -21.46 4.50 4.10
CA PHE A 28 -20.34 5.36 3.72
C PHE A 28 -19.13 5.16 4.63
N ALA A 29 -19.35 4.91 5.92
CA ALA A 29 -18.28 4.54 6.84
C ALA A 29 -17.59 3.25 6.38
N ALA A 30 -18.37 2.23 5.99
CA ALA A 30 -17.85 0.99 5.43
C ALA A 30 -17.04 1.22 4.15
N VAL A 31 -17.52 2.03 3.21
CA VAL A 31 -16.78 2.36 1.99
C VAL A 31 -15.45 3.05 2.30
N PHE A 32 -15.43 4.02 3.22
CA PHE A 32 -14.21 4.72 3.62
C PHE A 32 -13.20 3.78 4.27
N LEU A 33 -13.66 2.92 5.19
CA LEU A 33 -12.84 1.92 5.86
C LEU A 33 -12.30 0.88 4.87
N ALA A 34 -13.12 0.44 3.90
CA ALA A 34 -12.69 -0.47 2.85
C ALA A 34 -11.64 0.17 1.92
N ALA A 35 -11.83 1.43 1.52
CA ALA A 35 -10.88 2.18 0.71
C ALA A 35 -9.54 2.40 1.45
N GLY A 36 -9.60 2.82 2.72
CA GLY A 36 -8.42 2.99 3.57
C GLY A 36 -7.69 1.68 3.83
N GLY A 37 -8.44 0.62 4.18
CA GLY A 37 -7.90 -0.72 4.42
C GLY A 37 -7.25 -1.31 3.16
N GLY A 38 -7.91 -1.18 2.01
CA GLY A 38 -7.36 -1.58 0.71
C GLY A 38 -6.09 -0.82 0.36
N TYR A 39 -6.02 0.48 0.66
CA TYR A 39 -4.80 1.26 0.48
C TYR A 39 -3.65 0.77 1.39
N PHE A 40 -3.92 0.46 2.66
CA PHE A 40 -2.92 -0.10 3.57
C PHE A 40 -2.41 -1.48 3.11
N ILE A 41 -3.31 -2.35 2.63
CA ILE A 41 -2.94 -3.63 2.01
C ILE A 41 -2.06 -3.39 0.78
N TYR A 42 -2.42 -2.44 -0.09
CA TYR A 42 -1.63 -2.09 -1.26
C TYR A 42 -0.23 -1.60 -0.90
N VAL A 43 -0.10 -0.70 0.09
CA VAL A 43 1.19 -0.20 0.57
C VAL A 43 2.02 -1.32 1.20
N GLY A 44 1.40 -2.17 2.03
CA GLY A 44 2.04 -3.36 2.60
C GLY A 44 2.54 -4.30 1.50
N TRP A 45 1.74 -4.51 0.45
CA TRP A 45 2.11 -5.32 -0.72
C TRP A 45 3.28 -4.72 -1.50
N GLN A 46 3.29 -3.40 -1.72
CA GLN A 46 4.42 -2.72 -2.37
C GLN A 46 5.71 -2.83 -1.55
N GLN A 47 5.62 -2.70 -0.23
CA GLN A 47 6.76 -2.92 0.68
C GLN A 47 7.23 -4.38 0.64
N TRP A 48 6.30 -5.34 0.66
CA TRP A 48 6.61 -6.77 0.56
C TRP A 48 7.38 -7.11 -0.72
N ARG A 49 6.95 -6.55 -1.86
CA ARG A 49 7.63 -6.71 -3.17
C ARG A 49 9.02 -6.07 -3.20
N ARG A 50 9.21 -4.91 -2.58
CA ARG A 50 10.51 -4.22 -2.51
C ARG A 50 11.49 -4.89 -1.53
N GLY A 51 10.98 -5.48 -0.46
CA GLY A 51 11.76 -6.13 0.60
C GLY A 51 12.22 -7.56 0.31
N GLY A 52 11.88 -8.13 -0.85
CA GLY A 52 12.30 -9.47 -1.27
C GLY A 52 11.31 -10.61 -0.96
N GLY A 53 10.08 -10.30 -0.52
CA GLY A 53 9.06 -11.30 -0.18
C GLY A 53 8.42 -12.03 -1.37
N THR A 54 8.66 -11.55 -2.58
CA THR A 54 8.36 -12.28 -3.81
C THR A 54 9.65 -12.37 -4.59
N GLY A 55 10.10 -13.57 -4.97
CA GLY A 55 11.21 -13.78 -5.91
C GLY A 55 11.02 -13.07 -7.27
N LEU A 56 9.85 -12.46 -7.48
CA LEU A 56 9.53 -11.45 -8.48
C LEU A 56 10.06 -10.07 -8.05
N ALA A 57 11.37 -9.96 -7.81
CA ALA A 57 12.00 -8.64 -7.74
C ALA A 57 11.71 -7.90 -9.06
N PRO A 58 11.31 -6.61 -9.03
CA PRO A 58 11.16 -5.85 -10.26
C PRO A 58 12.50 -5.88 -10.99
N THR A 59 12.48 -6.40 -12.22
CA THR A 59 13.62 -6.51 -13.12
C THR A 59 14.43 -5.22 -13.03
N SER A 60 15.58 -5.31 -12.35
CA SER A 60 16.43 -4.16 -12.10
C SER A 60 16.73 -3.52 -13.45
N SER A 61 16.39 -2.23 -13.55
CA SER A 61 16.64 -1.44 -14.74
C SER A 61 18.13 -1.52 -15.05
N LYS A 62 18.45 -2.12 -16.20
CA LYS A 62 19.80 -2.31 -16.74
C LYS A 62 20.57 -0.99 -16.59
N LYS A 63 21.48 -0.89 -15.62
CA LYS A 63 22.23 0.35 -15.37
C LYS A 63 23.31 0.44 -16.42
N VAL A 64 23.05 1.23 -17.46
CA VAL A 64 24.03 1.49 -18.51
C VAL A 64 25.01 2.54 -17.98
N THR A 65 26.27 2.16 -17.83
CA THR A 65 27.33 3.11 -17.50
C THR A 65 28.19 3.31 -18.74
N TYR A 66 28.42 4.57 -19.11
CA TYR A 66 29.34 4.93 -20.18
C TYR A 66 30.68 5.28 -19.56
N TRP A 67 31.74 4.59 -19.97
CA TRP A 67 33.10 4.87 -19.53
C TRP A 67 34.05 4.85 -20.73
N ARG A 68 34.86 5.89 -20.89
CA ARG A 68 35.81 6.06 -22.02
C ARG A 68 35.20 5.78 -23.40
N GLY A 69 33.96 6.24 -23.63
CA GLY A 69 33.24 6.02 -24.89
C GLY A 69 32.71 4.60 -25.09
N GLN A 70 32.90 3.70 -24.12
CA GLN A 70 32.42 2.33 -24.19
C GLN A 70 31.15 2.15 -23.36
N ARG A 71 30.15 1.48 -23.94
CA ARG A 71 28.90 1.12 -23.26
C ARG A 71 29.12 -0.14 -22.45
N ILE A 72 29.18 0.00 -21.13
CA ILE A 72 29.25 -1.13 -20.22
C ILE A 72 27.83 -1.42 -19.73
N GLU A 73 27.27 -2.53 -20.21
CA GLU A 73 26.01 -3.04 -19.71
C GLU A 73 26.27 -3.83 -18.43
N LEU A 74 26.13 -3.17 -17.27
CA LEU A 74 26.13 -3.90 -16.02
C LEU A 74 24.85 -4.73 -15.95
N ALA A 75 25.00 -6.05 -16.11
CA ALA A 75 23.94 -6.99 -15.83
C ALA A 75 23.45 -6.74 -14.39
N PRO A 76 22.14 -6.69 -14.15
CA PRO A 76 21.62 -6.59 -12.79
C PRO A 76 22.25 -7.66 -11.92
N GLU A 77 22.77 -7.26 -10.77
CA GLU A 77 23.24 -8.20 -9.76
C GLU A 77 22.05 -9.09 -9.40
N ARG A 78 22.07 -10.34 -9.88
CA ARG A 78 21.06 -11.36 -9.59
C ARG A 78 21.14 -11.69 -8.10
N ARG A 79 20.49 -10.89 -7.25
CA ARG A 79 20.11 -11.35 -5.92
C ARG A 79 19.09 -12.46 -6.13
N GLY A 80 19.56 -13.70 -5.99
CA GLY A 80 18.71 -14.88 -5.95
C GLY A 80 17.64 -14.78 -4.85
N PRO A 81 16.68 -15.72 -4.83
CA PRO A 81 15.56 -15.71 -3.90
C PRO A 81 16.05 -15.89 -2.45
N ARG A 82 16.47 -14.78 -1.82
CA ARG A 82 16.62 -14.72 -0.37
C ARG A 82 15.27 -14.38 0.19
N ALA A 83 14.75 -15.27 1.05
CA ALA A 83 13.62 -14.94 1.91
C ALA A 83 13.87 -13.57 2.54
N PRO A 84 12.88 -12.66 2.52
CA PRO A 84 13.04 -11.34 3.12
C PRO A 84 13.43 -11.55 4.58
N SER A 85 14.40 -10.80 5.08
CA SER A 85 14.70 -10.85 6.50
C SER A 85 13.44 -10.45 7.27
N LEU A 86 13.08 -11.14 8.36
CA LEU A 86 11.90 -10.80 9.17
C LEU A 86 11.88 -9.32 9.58
N ARG A 87 13.07 -8.72 9.75
CA ARG A 87 13.26 -7.30 10.03
C ARG A 87 12.87 -6.37 8.88
N SER A 88 13.09 -6.77 7.62
CA SER A 88 12.67 -6.02 6.45
C SER A 88 11.21 -6.29 6.05
N ALA A 89 10.64 -7.42 6.50
CA ALA A 89 9.24 -7.78 6.28
C ALA A 89 8.28 -7.20 7.32
N ALA A 90 8.76 -6.88 8.53
CA ALA A 90 7.93 -6.40 9.64
C ALA A 90 7.03 -5.18 9.28
N PRO A 91 7.50 -4.13 8.59
CA PRO A 91 6.64 -3.00 8.23
C PRO A 91 5.52 -3.42 7.26
N ALA A 92 5.83 -4.28 6.28
CA ALA A 92 4.86 -4.75 5.30
C ALA A 92 3.73 -5.56 5.97
N VAL A 93 4.10 -6.45 6.90
CA VAL A 93 3.14 -7.26 7.65
C VAL A 93 2.23 -6.38 8.51
N LEU A 94 2.78 -5.37 9.19
CA LEU A 94 1.98 -4.42 9.98
C LEU A 94 0.95 -3.68 9.12
N PHE A 95 1.35 -3.17 7.95
CA PHE A 95 0.41 -2.50 7.05
C PHE A 95 -0.66 -3.44 6.51
N MET A 96 -0.31 -4.70 6.19
CA MET A 96 -1.30 -5.69 5.76
C MET A 96 -2.28 -6.05 6.87
N LEU A 97 -1.82 -6.27 8.10
CA LEU A 97 -2.68 -6.58 9.24
C LEU A 97 -3.63 -5.42 9.56
N LEU A 98 -3.10 -4.19 9.57
CA LEU A 98 -3.91 -3.00 9.79
C LEU A 98 -4.97 -2.83 8.68
N GLY A 99 -4.57 -3.03 7.43
CA GLY A 99 -5.50 -2.96 6.30
C GLY A 99 -6.56 -4.06 6.35
N ALA A 100 -6.19 -5.30 6.69
CA ALA A 100 -7.13 -6.40 6.85
C ALA A 100 -8.14 -6.15 7.97
N ALA A 101 -7.69 -5.63 9.12
CA ALA A 101 -8.57 -5.24 10.21
C ALA A 101 -9.59 -4.18 9.79
N LEU A 102 -9.16 -3.15 9.05
CA LEU A 102 -10.05 -2.10 8.53
C LEU A 102 -11.09 -2.66 7.55
N VAL A 103 -10.69 -3.58 6.66
CA VAL A 103 -11.62 -4.24 5.73
C VAL A 103 -12.63 -5.12 6.48
N LEU A 104 -12.19 -5.84 7.51
CA LEU A 104 -13.09 -6.64 8.34
C LEU A 104 -14.12 -5.77 9.07
N ILE A 105 -13.68 -4.65 9.64
CA ILE A 105 -14.59 -3.68 10.29
C ILE A 105 -15.57 -3.11 9.24
N ALA A 106 -15.09 -2.79 8.04
CA ALA A 106 -15.93 -2.30 6.95
C ALA A 106 -17.02 -3.32 6.57
N LEU A 107 -16.65 -4.60 6.44
CA LEU A 107 -17.58 -5.69 6.12
C LEU A 107 -18.63 -5.86 7.22
N PHE A 108 -18.21 -5.90 8.48
CA PHE A 108 -19.14 -6.04 9.60
C PHE A 108 -20.11 -4.85 9.69
N SER A 109 -19.59 -3.63 9.51
CA SER A 109 -20.39 -2.40 9.53
C SER A 109 -21.36 -2.33 8.36
N GLY A 110 -20.93 -2.78 7.17
CA GLY A 110 -21.76 -2.82 5.96
C GLY A 110 -22.85 -3.90 6.02
N VAL A 111 -22.55 -5.07 6.59
CA VAL A 111 -23.54 -6.15 6.80
C VAL A 111 -24.61 -5.72 7.80
N GLY A 112 -24.22 -5.06 8.90
CA GLY A 112 -25.19 -4.48 9.85
C GLY A 112 -26.02 -3.34 9.23
N ALA A 113 -25.43 -2.53 8.34
CA ALA A 113 -26.13 -1.46 7.63
C ALA A 113 -27.17 -1.95 6.61
N LEU A 114 -26.96 -3.14 6.04
CA LEU A 114 -27.85 -3.77 5.06
C LEU A 114 -29.01 -4.55 5.71
N GLY A 115 -29.10 -4.55 7.04
CA GLY A 115 -30.21 -5.19 7.78
C GLY A 115 -30.20 -6.71 7.73
N VAL A 116 -29.03 -7.34 7.56
CA VAL A 116 -28.90 -8.81 7.42
C VAL A 116 -28.75 -9.51 8.79
N LEU A 117 -28.90 -8.81 9.91
CA LEU A 117 -28.94 -9.38 11.26
C LEU A 117 -29.99 -8.69 12.12
#